data_AF-A0A9P0NBX6-F1
#
_entry.id   AF-A0A9P0NBX6-F1
#
_cell.length_a   1.000
_cell.length_b   1.000
_cell.length_c   1.000
_cell.angle_alpha   90.00
_cell.angle_beta   90.00
_cell.angle_gamma   90.00
#
_symmetry.space_group_name_H-M   'P 1'
#
loop_
_entity.id
_entity.type
_entity.pdbx_description
1 polymer ?
#
loop_
_entity_poly.entity_id
_entity_poly.type
_entity_poly.pdbx_seq_one_letter_code
_entity_poly.pdbx_strand_id
1 'polypeptide(L)'
;MSQHMPYGGFKWVEPKLEGLNDLNDTSPIGRIYEVDITYPKELHDKHNDLPFLPQNGIPAGSKVKKLMATLQSKKNYIIHYRNLQQA
;
A
#
# COMPACT_ATOMS: atom_id res chain seq x y z
N MET A 1 -3.22 -6.45 19.12
CA MET A 1 -1.83 -6.18 18.69
C MET A 1 -1.57 -4.69 18.80
N SER A 2 -0.67 -4.25 19.67
CA SER A 2 -0.27 -2.85 19.83
C SER A 2 1.14 -2.67 19.31
N GLN A 3 1.32 -1.85 18.27
CA GLN A 3 2.62 -1.49 17.73
C GLN A 3 2.82 0.02 17.82
N HIS A 4 4.07 0.44 17.96
CA HIS A 4 4.42 1.86 18.06
C HIS A 4 4.15 2.55 16.72
N MET A 5 3.39 3.65 16.73
CA MET A 5 3.21 4.49 15.56
C MET A 5 4.39 5.46 15.39
N PRO A 6 4.83 5.73 14.15
CA PRO A 6 5.85 6.74 13.91
C PRO A 6 5.28 8.12 14.31
N TYR A 7 5.99 8.81 15.20
CA TYR A 7 5.51 10.07 15.78
C TYR A 7 6.29 11.30 15.29
N GLY A 8 7.42 11.13 14.61
CA GLY A 8 8.24 12.24 14.12
C GLY A 8 9.52 11.81 13.41
N GLY A 9 10.28 12.79 12.91
CA GLY A 9 11.56 12.56 12.24
C GLY A 9 11.47 12.08 10.78
N PHE A 10 10.31 12.30 10.12
CA PHE A 10 10.13 11.96 8.72
C PHE A 10 11.12 12.71 7.83
N LYS A 11 11.81 11.97 6.97
CA LYS A 11 12.76 12.51 5.99
C LYS A 11 12.44 11.93 4.63
N TRP A 12 12.45 12.80 3.62
CA TRP A 12 12.46 12.37 2.23
C TRP A 12 13.81 11.74 1.93
N VAL A 13 13.78 10.53 1.36
CA VAL A 13 14.95 9.80 0.91
C VAL A 13 14.86 9.62 -0.60
N GLU A 14 15.98 9.34 -1.24
CA GLU A 14 15.98 9.03 -2.67
C GLU A 14 15.04 7.83 -2.95
N PRO A 15 14.32 7.84 -4.08
CA PRO A 15 13.33 6.83 -4.44
C PRO A 15 14.00 5.51 -4.84
N LYS A 16 14.63 4.84 -3.88
CA LYS A 16 15.26 3.52 -4.03
C LYS A 16 14.37 2.47 -3.39
N LEU A 17 14.08 1.41 -4.15
CA LEU A 17 13.37 0.22 -3.65
C LEU A 17 14.29 -0.72 -2.86
N GLU A 18 15.59 -0.44 -2.82
CA GLU A 18 16.59 -1.23 -2.12
C GLU A 18 16.27 -1.33 -0.62
N GLY A 19 16.23 -2.57 -0.13
CA GLY A 19 15.94 -2.90 1.26
C GLY A 19 14.47 -2.93 1.64
N LEU A 20 13.53 -3.00 0.69
CA LEU A 20 12.12 -3.29 1.00
C LEU A 20 11.98 -4.62 1.74
N ASN A 21 12.70 -5.66 1.30
CA ASN A 21 12.68 -6.99 1.92
C ASN A 21 13.56 -7.09 3.18
N ASP A 22 14.45 -6.12 3.41
CA ASP A 22 15.35 -6.12 4.56
C ASP A 22 14.69 -5.52 5.82
N LEU A 23 13.52 -4.89 5.66
CA LEU A 23 12.76 -4.30 6.75
C LEU A 23 11.83 -5.32 7.38
N ASN A 24 12.13 -5.69 8.62
CA ASN A 24 11.29 -6.56 9.45
C ASN A 24 10.22 -5.76 10.21
N ASP A 25 9.19 -6.47 10.70
CA ASP A 25 8.09 -5.90 11.50
C ASP A 25 8.52 -5.22 12.80
N THR A 26 9.73 -5.49 13.28
CA THR A 26 10.32 -4.87 14.47
C THR A 26 11.40 -3.86 14.14
N SER A 27 11.60 -3.53 12.86
CA SER A 27 12.59 -2.54 12.45
C SER A 27 12.30 -1.18 13.12
N PRO A 28 13.33 -0.51 13.68
CA PRO A 28 13.17 0.80 14.31
C PRO A 28 12.81 1.89 13.29
N ILE A 29 13.03 1.65 12.00
CA ILE A 29 12.79 2.60 10.91
C ILE A 29 11.69 2.05 10.01
N GLY A 30 10.61 2.82 9.84
CA GLY A 30 9.57 2.56 8.85
C GLY A 30 9.77 3.39 7.57
N ARG A 31 9.24 2.89 6.45
CA ARG A 31 9.25 3.59 5.16
C ARG A 31 7.85 3.68 4.56
N ILE A 32 7.56 4.82 3.95
CA ILE A 32 6.36 5.03 3.14
C ILE A 32 6.86 5.24 1.71
N TYR A 33 6.20 4.56 0.77
CA TYR A 33 6.55 4.59 -0.64
C TYR A 33 5.42 5.23 -1.43
N GLU A 34 5.79 6.04 -2.41
CA GLU A 34 4.92 6.47 -3.50
C GLU A 34 5.34 5.67 -4.74
N VAL A 35 4.50 4.74 -5.19
CA VAL A 35 4.84 3.77 -6.24
C VAL A 35 3.70 3.59 -7.23
N ASP A 36 4.05 3.20 -8.45
CA ASP A 36 3.11 2.68 -9.44
C ASP A 36 2.96 1.17 -9.23
N ILE A 37 1.73 0.70 -9.01
CA ILE A 37 1.43 -0.70 -8.70
C ILE A 37 0.56 -1.29 -9.80
N THR A 38 1.05 -2.38 -10.39
CA THR A 38 0.27 -3.22 -11.30
C THR A 38 -0.24 -4.44 -10.55
N TYR A 39 -1.53 -4.75 -10.72
CA TYR A 39 -2.13 -5.91 -10.08
C TYR A 39 -2.19 -7.10 -11.07
N PRO A 40 -1.29 -8.09 -10.95
CA PRO A 40 -1.25 -9.21 -11.90
C PRO A 40 -2.52 -10.06 -11.79
N LYS A 41 -2.98 -10.58 -12.94
CA LYS A 41 -4.21 -11.39 -13.03
C LYS A 41 -4.14 -12.66 -12.20
N GLU A 42 -2.95 -13.22 -12.00
CA GLU A 42 -2.71 -14.42 -11.21
C GLU A 42 -3.13 -14.27 -9.73
N LEU A 43 -3.15 -13.03 -9.21
CA LEU A 43 -3.60 -12.73 -7.86
C LEU A 43 -5.10 -12.47 -7.77
N HIS A 44 -5.82 -12.34 -8.89
CA HIS A 44 -7.25 -11.98 -8.89
C HIS A 44 -8.09 -13.06 -8.20
N ASP A 45 -7.80 -14.33 -8.48
CA ASP A 45 -8.53 -15.45 -7.86
C ASP A 45 -8.23 -15.56 -6.36
N LYS A 46 -6.96 -15.33 -5.96
CA LYS A 46 -6.55 -15.39 -4.55
C LYS A 46 -7.11 -14.23 -3.72
N HIS A 47 -7.29 -13.06 -4.32
CA HIS A 47 -7.68 -11.83 -3.63
C HIS A 47 -9.11 -11.39 -3.97
N ASN A 48 -9.95 -12.31 -4.46
CA ASN A 48 -11.31 -12.02 -4.91
C ASN A 48 -12.22 -11.48 -3.78
N ASP A 49 -12.03 -11.97 -2.54
CA ASP A 49 -12.87 -11.55 -1.41
C ASP A 49 -12.47 -10.18 -0.84
N LEU A 50 -11.16 -9.94 -0.71
CA LEU A 50 -10.64 -8.70 -0.13
C LEU A 50 -9.38 -8.22 -0.88
N PRO A 51 -9.57 -7.47 -1.99
CA PRO A 51 -8.46 -6.91 -2.74
C PRO A 51 -7.57 -6.00 -1.87
N PHE A 52 -6.28 -6.30 -1.85
CA PHE A 52 -5.28 -5.41 -1.25
C PHE A 52 -5.21 -4.06 -1.97
N LEU A 53 -4.66 -3.07 -1.26
CA LEU A 53 -4.41 -1.72 -1.77
C LEU A 53 -5.71 -0.96 -2.12
N PRO A 54 -6.65 -0.77 -1.19
CA PRO A 54 -7.84 -0.01 -1.48
C PRO A 54 -7.49 1.47 -1.74
N GLN A 55 -8.26 2.13 -2.60
CA GLN A 55 -8.09 3.54 -2.92
C GLN A 55 -9.38 4.31 -2.68
N ASN A 56 -9.26 5.59 -2.33
CA ASN A 56 -10.43 6.45 -2.19
C ASN A 56 -10.90 6.89 -3.58
N GLY A 57 -12.16 6.62 -3.92
CA GLY A 57 -12.73 6.97 -5.22
C GLY A 57 -14.25 7.08 -5.17
N ILE A 58 -14.84 7.56 -6.26
CA ILE A 58 -16.29 7.58 -6.43
C ILE A 58 -16.65 6.37 -7.30
N PRO A 59 -17.36 5.36 -6.77
CA PRO A 59 -17.76 4.22 -7.58
C PRO A 59 -18.84 4.62 -8.60
N ALA A 60 -18.94 3.85 -9.68
CA ALA A 60 -19.96 4.06 -10.71
C ALA A 60 -21.36 4.04 -10.07
N GLY A 61 -22.18 5.04 -10.40
CA GLY A 61 -23.53 5.18 -9.84
C GLY A 61 -23.59 5.81 -8.44
N SER A 62 -22.47 6.27 -7.86
CA SER A 62 -22.46 7.01 -6.61
C SER A 62 -22.00 8.46 -6.81
N LYS A 63 -22.35 9.33 -5.86
CA LYS A 63 -21.87 10.72 -5.76
C LYS A 63 -20.92 10.92 -4.57
N VAL A 64 -20.73 9.87 -3.77
CA VAL A 64 -19.98 9.93 -2.50
C VAL A 64 -18.67 9.17 -2.68
N LYS A 65 -17.60 9.74 -2.13
CA LYS A 65 -16.29 9.10 -2.03
C LYS A 65 -16.37 7.91 -1.10
N LYS A 66 -15.90 6.75 -1.56
CA LYS A 66 -15.85 5.50 -0.81
C LYS A 66 -14.46 4.91 -0.89
N LEU A 67 -14.13 4.08 0.10
CA LEU A 67 -12.95 3.24 0.04
C LEU A 67 -13.24 2.08 -0.92
N MET A 68 -12.51 2.02 -2.03
CA MET A 68 -12.72 1.06 -3.11
C MET A 68 -11.58 0.04 -3.13
N ALA A 69 -11.90 -1.23 -2.88
CA ALA A 69 -10.99 -2.35 -3.03
C ALA A 69 -11.06 -2.88 -4.48
N THR A 70 -10.29 -2.29 -5.39
CA THR A 70 -10.27 -2.69 -6.80
C THR A 70 -8.97 -3.40 -7.17
N LEU A 71 -9.06 -4.42 -8.03
CA LEU A 71 -7.94 -5.14 -8.64
C LEU A 71 -7.30 -4.38 -9.82
N GLN A 72 -7.52 -3.07 -9.89
CA GLN A 72 -6.98 -2.22 -10.94
C GLN A 72 -5.58 -1.74 -10.59
N SER A 73 -4.77 -1.49 -11.62
CA SER A 73 -3.47 -0.83 -11.47
C SER A 73 -3.65 0.58 -10.91
N LYS A 74 -2.70 0.99 -10.06
CA LYS A 74 -2.71 2.26 -9.33
C LYS A 74 -1.43 3.02 -9.67
N LYS A 75 -1.54 4.34 -9.77
CA LYS A 75 -0.39 5.23 -10.00
C LYS A 75 -0.20 6.16 -8.81
N ASN A 76 1.05 6.50 -8.50
CA ASN A 76 1.42 7.37 -7.37
C ASN A 76 0.74 6.93 -6.06
N TYR A 77 0.70 5.62 -5.81
CA TYR A 77 0.00 5.07 -4.65
C TYR A 77 0.89 5.17 -3.41
N ILE A 78 0.38 5.82 -2.37
CA ILE A 78 1.09 6.01 -1.11
C ILE A 78 0.81 4.82 -0.20
N ILE A 79 1.85 4.07 0.15
CA ILE A 79 1.73 2.85 0.93
C ILE A 79 2.86 2.69 1.95
N HIS A 80 2.52 2.15 3.12
CA HIS A 80 3.48 1.71 4.11
C HIS A 80 4.13 0.38 3.67
N TYR A 81 5.45 0.26 3.82
CA TYR A 81 6.23 -0.90 3.34
C TYR A 81 5.65 -2.27 3.70
N ARG A 82 5.07 -2.43 4.90
CA ARG A 82 4.45 -3.69 5.35
C ARG A 82 3.27 -4.12 4.50
N ASN A 83 2.41 -3.16 4.12
CA ASN A 83 1.26 -3.47 3.27
C ASN A 83 1.71 -3.80 1.84
N LEU A 84 2.87 -3.28 1.43
CA LEU A 84 3.46 -3.59 0.13
C LEU A 84 4.15 -4.96 0.13
N GLN A 85 4.76 -5.38 1.24
CA GLN A 85 5.32 -6.74 1.42
C GLN A 85 4.24 -7.83 1.47
N GLN A 86 3.01 -7.48 1.90
CA GLN A 86 1.87 -8.41 1.96
C GLN A 86 1.14 -8.57 0.62
N ALA A 87 1.27 -7.61 -0.30
CA ALA A 87 0.55 -7.54 -1.56
C ALA A 87 1.23 -8.34 -2.67
#